data_AF-A0A1F9QE26-F1
#
_entry.id   AF-A0A1F9QE26-F1
#
_cell.length_a   1.000
_cell.length_b   1.000
_cell.length_c   1.000
_cell.angle_alpha   90.00
_cell.angle_beta   90.00
_cell.angle_gamma   90.00
#
_symmetry.space_group_name_H-M   'P 1'
#
loop_
_entity.id
_entity.type
_entity.pdbx_description
1 polymer ?
#
loop_
_entity_poly.entity_id
_entity_poly.type
_entity_poly.pdbx_seq_one_letter_code
_entity_poly.pdbx_strand_id
1 'polypeptide(L)'
;MKLINCDIGEKGPLHAGDRKLMDYIQIANLACDGHAGDKDSVAAFRALATERGVGVSAHLSYPDKPNFGRNTMDLPEAELLAALDAQLALLPGVKHVKFHGALYNDACRDARLAEQLAGWLMRNNIGTLLAPADSELAAATRRLGITVLREAFIDRRYDWDEATGRFRLADRATGGVITDLAEALAQADEIVLRGRVNVSGNPAKPVWKEIKADTLCIHSDSPIALELAPRLRAALEQADKAAAAAGTRGNIRLVKPGFCGTAGLPRYGKQDIGVSPGGAMDCFSLRRGNLMLGNPDNSPALEILGPPEIEMLTPGRFVLTGAQLEAFLHRGAAEPEEVEHSRVYEVEAGDRLTFAGKRYGLHTYFCFRGRAGGGPLPAAEAVPFAAVNSWADPQGRIRVIPGPEYGLLQQPGLFFLTQWRTTYKMDKMGIRLAGEVDLANGLGNMISGAVADGTIQLTKDGPIILLRHRQTTGGYPRIFNVISADVDLLGQYAPNQAIHFVQVTLDQAREFARLKEAALDKLRPAQV
;
A
#
# COMPACT_ATOMS: atom_id res chain seq x y z
N MET A 1 10.04 -3.86 -3.54
CA MET A 1 9.66 -4.91 -4.50
C MET A 1 9.26 -4.23 -5.80
N LYS A 2 9.91 -4.59 -6.92
CA LYS A 2 9.45 -4.17 -8.26
C LYS A 2 8.37 -5.13 -8.74
N LEU A 3 7.42 -4.66 -9.54
CA LEU A 3 6.39 -5.49 -10.16
C LEU A 3 6.77 -5.79 -11.60
N ILE A 4 6.34 -6.91 -12.15
CA ILE A 4 6.43 -7.21 -13.58
C ILE A 4 5.09 -6.83 -14.21
N ASN A 5 5.14 -6.00 -15.25
CA ASN A 5 3.98 -5.72 -16.08
C ASN A 5 4.21 -6.20 -17.51
N CYS A 6 3.12 -6.50 -18.22
CA CYS A 6 3.20 -6.98 -19.60
C CYS A 6 2.01 -6.52 -20.43
N ASP A 7 2.27 -6.25 -21.70
CA ASP A 7 1.26 -5.86 -22.69
C ASP A 7 0.56 -7.12 -23.20
N ILE A 8 -0.75 -7.24 -22.98
CA ILE A 8 -1.53 -8.47 -23.12
C ILE A 8 -2.78 -8.23 -23.96
N GLY A 9 -3.20 -9.24 -24.73
CA GLY A 9 -4.47 -9.22 -25.48
C GLY A 9 -4.32 -8.65 -26.89
N GLU A 10 -3.10 -8.50 -27.39
CA GLU A 10 -2.84 -7.97 -28.73
C GLU A 10 -3.10 -9.01 -29.85
N LYS A 11 -3.10 -10.31 -29.50
CA LYS A 11 -3.21 -11.44 -30.44
C LYS A 11 -4.49 -12.28 -30.27
N GLY A 12 -5.52 -11.71 -29.63
CA GLY A 12 -6.83 -12.34 -29.43
C GLY A 12 -6.99 -13.10 -28.11
N PRO A 13 -8.24 -13.50 -27.76
CA PRO A 13 -8.60 -14.01 -26.41
C PRO A 13 -8.02 -15.40 -26.08
N LEU A 14 -7.55 -16.14 -27.09
CA LEU A 14 -7.05 -17.51 -26.96
C LEU A 14 -5.53 -17.62 -27.20
N HIS A 15 -4.82 -16.51 -27.35
CA HIS A 15 -3.38 -16.55 -27.59
C HIS A 15 -2.66 -17.25 -26.42
N ALA A 16 -2.06 -18.40 -26.71
CA ALA A 16 -1.45 -19.27 -25.69
C ALA A 16 -0.28 -18.58 -24.96
N GLY A 17 0.49 -17.76 -25.67
CA GLY A 17 1.61 -17.01 -25.09
C GLY A 17 1.15 -16.01 -24.03
N ASP A 18 0.19 -15.16 -24.37
CA ASP A 18 -0.36 -14.13 -23.45
C ASP A 18 -0.96 -14.79 -22.22
N ARG A 19 -1.75 -15.86 -22.41
CA ARG A 19 -2.34 -16.63 -21.32
C ARG A 19 -1.30 -17.25 -20.39
N LYS A 20 -0.13 -17.65 -20.91
CA LYS A 20 0.97 -18.19 -20.10
C LYS A 20 1.73 -17.09 -19.36
N LEU A 21 1.91 -15.92 -19.98
CA LEU A 21 2.54 -14.76 -19.33
C LEU A 21 1.78 -14.29 -18.08
N MET A 22 0.44 -14.43 -18.08
CA MET A 22 -0.41 -14.13 -16.94
C MET A 22 -0.07 -14.91 -15.65
N ASP A 23 0.69 -16.02 -15.72
CA ASP A 23 1.15 -16.76 -14.54
C ASP A 23 2.32 -16.08 -13.80
N TYR A 24 3.04 -15.18 -14.47
CA TYR A 24 4.32 -14.65 -13.97
C TYR A 24 4.29 -13.16 -13.68
N ILE A 25 3.34 -12.42 -14.25
CA ILE A 25 3.23 -10.97 -14.12
C ILE A 25 2.32 -10.55 -12.95
N GLN A 26 2.46 -9.32 -12.48
CA GLN A 26 1.56 -8.72 -11.49
C GLN A 26 0.61 -7.70 -12.08
N ILE A 27 0.91 -7.14 -13.25
CA ILE A 27 0.05 -6.18 -13.95
C ILE A 27 -0.06 -6.58 -15.43
N ALA A 28 -1.27 -6.76 -15.92
CA ALA A 28 -1.57 -6.92 -17.34
C ALA A 28 -2.06 -5.60 -17.93
N ASN A 29 -1.35 -5.05 -18.90
CA ASN A 29 -1.79 -3.90 -19.68
C ASN A 29 -2.61 -4.43 -20.86
N LEU A 30 -3.94 -4.39 -20.74
CA LEU A 30 -4.85 -5.00 -21.70
C LEU A 30 -5.07 -4.09 -22.89
N ALA A 31 -4.76 -4.57 -24.10
CA ALA A 31 -5.03 -3.85 -25.34
C ALA A 31 -6.54 -3.60 -25.51
N CYS A 32 -6.96 -2.34 -25.41
CA CYS A 32 -8.36 -1.94 -25.40
C CYS A 32 -8.80 -1.33 -26.74
N ASP A 33 -8.52 -2.00 -27.85
CA ASP A 33 -8.66 -1.47 -29.22
C ASP A 33 -7.60 -0.39 -29.52
N GLY A 34 -7.85 0.48 -30.50
CA GLY A 34 -6.94 1.55 -30.93
C GLY A 34 -5.72 1.05 -31.71
N HIS A 35 -4.89 0.22 -31.09
CA HIS A 35 -3.70 -0.42 -31.68
C HIS A 35 -3.92 -1.92 -31.89
N ALA A 36 -4.58 -2.58 -30.94
CA ALA A 36 -4.82 -4.01 -30.93
C ALA A 36 -5.92 -4.37 -29.91
N GLY A 37 -6.34 -5.63 -29.89
CA GLY A 37 -7.39 -6.10 -28.99
C GLY A 37 -8.80 -5.73 -29.45
N ASP A 38 -9.78 -6.27 -28.74
CA ASP A 38 -11.21 -6.12 -28.97
C ASP A 38 -11.98 -6.48 -27.68
N LYS A 39 -13.31 -6.36 -27.73
CA LYS A 39 -14.18 -6.66 -26.58
C LYS A 39 -13.99 -8.08 -26.04
N ASP A 40 -13.80 -9.06 -26.91
CA ASP A 40 -13.68 -10.48 -26.51
C ASP A 40 -12.34 -10.74 -25.84
N SER A 41 -11.26 -10.18 -26.38
CA SER A 41 -9.91 -10.23 -25.81
C SER A 41 -9.86 -9.56 -24.43
N VAL A 42 -10.43 -8.36 -24.32
CA VAL A 42 -10.49 -7.61 -23.05
C VAL A 42 -11.28 -8.39 -22.00
N ALA A 43 -12.45 -8.94 -22.36
CA ALA A 43 -13.26 -9.74 -21.44
C ALA A 43 -12.54 -11.01 -20.97
N ALA A 44 -11.92 -11.74 -21.89
CA ALA A 44 -11.20 -12.98 -21.59
C ALA A 44 -10.01 -12.75 -20.64
N PHE A 45 -9.18 -11.75 -20.91
CA PHE A 45 -8.01 -11.48 -20.07
C PHE A 45 -8.35 -10.78 -18.76
N ARG A 46 -9.44 -9.98 -18.69
CA ARG A 46 -9.96 -9.46 -17.42
C ARG A 46 -10.42 -10.59 -16.49
N ALA A 47 -11.13 -11.58 -17.04
CA ALA A 47 -11.57 -12.74 -16.26
C ALA A 47 -10.36 -13.55 -15.75
N LEU A 48 -9.38 -13.80 -16.63
CA LEU A 48 -8.15 -14.51 -16.27
C LEU A 48 -7.31 -13.76 -15.23
N ALA A 49 -7.23 -12.44 -15.34
CA ALA A 49 -6.54 -11.60 -14.35
C ALA A 49 -7.20 -11.70 -12.97
N THR A 50 -8.53 -11.74 -12.93
CA THR A 50 -9.29 -11.91 -11.68
C THR A 50 -9.01 -13.27 -11.04
N GLU A 51 -9.04 -14.34 -11.84
CA GLU A 51 -8.74 -15.71 -11.40
C GLU A 51 -7.34 -15.82 -10.78
N ARG A 52 -6.35 -15.15 -11.38
CA ARG A 52 -4.94 -15.25 -11.00
C ARG A 52 -4.46 -14.14 -10.06
N GLY A 53 -5.33 -13.23 -9.67
CA GLY A 53 -4.98 -12.09 -8.83
C GLY A 53 -4.02 -11.09 -9.48
N VAL A 54 -4.02 -10.99 -10.81
CA VAL A 54 -3.20 -10.05 -11.59
C VAL A 54 -3.93 -8.71 -11.69
N GLY A 55 -3.22 -7.61 -11.43
CA GLY A 55 -3.74 -6.26 -11.61
C GLY A 55 -3.96 -5.94 -13.09
N VAL A 56 -4.90 -5.05 -13.39
CA VAL A 56 -5.25 -4.72 -14.78
C VAL A 56 -5.07 -3.23 -15.01
N SER A 57 -4.43 -2.86 -16.13
CA SER A 57 -4.42 -1.50 -16.67
C SER A 57 -5.02 -1.48 -18.07
N ALA A 58 -5.69 -0.39 -18.44
CA ALA A 58 -6.12 -0.17 -19.82
C ALA A 58 -4.91 0.26 -20.64
N HIS A 59 -4.60 -0.49 -21.70
CA HIS A 59 -3.54 -0.17 -22.64
C HIS A 59 -4.14 0.58 -23.83
N LEU A 60 -3.93 1.90 -23.85
CA LEU A 60 -4.63 2.83 -24.74
C LEU A 60 -3.68 3.46 -25.75
N SER A 61 -4.10 3.68 -26.98
CA SER A 61 -3.25 4.23 -28.04
C SER A 61 -3.95 5.31 -28.86
N TYR A 62 -3.22 5.91 -29.80
CA TYR A 62 -3.86 6.49 -30.98
C TYR A 62 -4.72 5.43 -31.71
N PRO A 63 -5.81 5.82 -32.38
CA PRO A 63 -6.69 4.91 -33.13
C PRO A 63 -6.07 4.46 -34.47
N ASP A 64 -4.89 3.84 -34.40
CA ASP A 64 -4.04 3.47 -35.53
C ASP A 64 -3.79 1.95 -35.56
N LYS A 65 -4.88 1.18 -35.62
CA LYS A 65 -4.85 -0.28 -35.60
C LYS A 65 -4.01 -0.90 -36.72
N PRO A 66 -4.05 -0.39 -37.98
CA PRO A 66 -3.24 -0.94 -39.07
C PRO A 66 -1.72 -0.86 -38.82
N ASN A 67 -1.24 0.14 -38.09
CA ASN A 67 0.17 0.29 -37.74
C ASN A 67 0.45 0.03 -36.26
N PHE A 68 -0.49 -0.64 -35.57
CA PHE A 68 -0.34 -1.04 -34.17
C PHE A 68 -0.11 0.12 -33.21
N GLY A 69 -0.69 1.30 -33.50
CA GLY A 69 -0.54 2.51 -32.69
C GLY A 69 0.86 3.11 -32.70
N ARG A 70 1.72 2.75 -33.68
CA ARG A 70 3.14 3.13 -33.71
C ARG A 70 3.41 4.43 -34.46
N ASN A 71 2.44 4.97 -35.20
CA ASN A 71 2.59 6.25 -35.87
C ASN A 71 2.03 7.39 -35.02
N THR A 72 2.77 8.49 -34.95
CA THR A 72 2.25 9.75 -34.41
C THR A 72 1.09 10.23 -35.28
N MET A 73 0.00 10.67 -34.65
CA MET A 73 -1.16 11.22 -35.33
C MET A 73 -1.39 12.65 -34.85
N ASP A 74 -1.54 13.59 -35.80
CA ASP A 74 -1.97 14.96 -35.50
C ASP A 74 -3.51 14.97 -35.47
N LEU A 75 -4.07 14.72 -34.28
CA LEU A 75 -5.51 14.72 -34.04
C LEU A 75 -5.92 15.94 -33.22
N PRO A 76 -7.08 16.57 -33.53
CA PRO A 76 -7.68 17.53 -32.62
C PRO A 76 -7.92 16.91 -31.23
N GLU A 77 -7.71 17.68 -30.16
CA GLU A 77 -7.83 17.19 -28.78
C GLU A 77 -9.14 16.45 -28.53
N ALA A 78 -10.27 17.02 -28.96
CA ALA A 78 -11.58 16.41 -28.78
C ALA A 78 -11.71 15.02 -29.44
N GLU A 79 -11.09 14.81 -30.60
CA GLU A 79 -11.12 13.53 -31.31
C GLU A 79 -10.22 12.49 -30.62
N LEU A 80 -9.03 12.91 -30.18
CA LEU A 80 -8.13 12.04 -29.42
C LEU A 80 -8.81 11.57 -28.13
N LEU A 81 -9.39 12.49 -27.35
CA LEU A 81 -10.02 12.15 -26.07
C LEU A 81 -11.26 11.27 -26.27
N ALA A 82 -12.07 11.52 -27.30
CA ALA A 82 -13.20 10.66 -27.64
C ALA A 82 -12.76 9.24 -28.05
N ALA A 83 -11.66 9.11 -28.80
CA ALA A 83 -11.09 7.80 -29.13
C ALA A 83 -10.58 7.07 -27.88
N LEU A 84 -10.01 7.78 -26.91
CA LEU A 84 -9.58 7.20 -25.63
C LEU A 84 -10.76 6.79 -24.75
N ASP A 85 -11.85 7.57 -24.73
CA ASP A 85 -13.09 7.22 -24.03
C ASP A 85 -13.70 5.92 -24.59
N ALA A 86 -13.71 5.76 -25.92
CA ALA A 86 -14.20 4.55 -26.58
C ALA A 86 -13.36 3.31 -26.21
N GLN A 87 -12.03 3.45 -26.17
CA GLN A 87 -11.12 2.39 -25.75
C GLN A 87 -11.32 2.07 -24.24
N LEU A 88 -11.37 3.08 -23.37
CA LEU A 88 -11.56 2.90 -21.93
C LEU A 88 -12.90 2.22 -21.60
N ALA A 89 -13.95 2.49 -22.39
CA ALA A 89 -15.27 1.89 -22.22
C ALA A 89 -15.28 0.35 -22.38
N LEU A 90 -14.29 -0.24 -23.05
CA LEU A 90 -14.13 -1.69 -23.13
C LEU A 90 -13.74 -2.32 -21.78
N LEU A 91 -13.19 -1.52 -20.86
CA LEU A 91 -12.70 -1.97 -19.57
C LEU A 91 -13.31 -1.17 -18.41
N PRO A 92 -14.64 -1.28 -18.18
CA PRO A 92 -15.34 -0.44 -17.21
C PRO A 92 -14.86 -0.70 -15.79
N GLY A 93 -14.66 0.39 -15.04
CA GLY A 93 -14.24 0.40 -13.64
C GLY A 93 -12.73 0.31 -13.41
N VAL A 94 -11.93 0.20 -14.48
CA VAL A 94 -10.46 0.21 -14.37
C VAL A 94 -9.97 1.51 -13.76
N LYS A 95 -8.94 1.43 -12.92
CA LYS A 95 -8.32 2.59 -12.24
C LYS A 95 -6.88 2.84 -12.66
N HIS A 96 -6.33 2.00 -13.53
CA HIS A 96 -4.96 2.05 -13.99
C HIS A 96 -4.93 2.19 -15.51
N VAL A 97 -4.06 3.05 -16.04
CA VAL A 97 -3.86 3.24 -17.48
C VAL A 97 -2.37 3.12 -17.80
N LYS A 98 -2.06 2.55 -18.96
CA LYS A 98 -0.78 2.67 -19.64
C LYS A 98 -1.07 3.12 -21.08
N PHE A 99 -0.42 4.18 -21.56
CA PHE A 99 -0.52 4.51 -22.97
C PHE A 99 0.43 3.63 -23.79
N HIS A 100 0.12 3.43 -25.06
CA HIS A 100 0.85 2.57 -25.98
C HIS A 100 1.52 3.38 -27.08
N GLY A 101 2.59 2.83 -27.64
CA GLY A 101 3.12 3.21 -28.95
C GLY A 101 3.50 4.69 -29.07
N ALA A 102 3.10 5.31 -30.17
CA ALA A 102 3.42 6.72 -30.44
C ALA A 102 2.77 7.66 -29.42
N LEU A 103 1.51 7.43 -29.02
CA LEU A 103 0.83 8.27 -28.02
C LEU A 103 1.61 8.33 -26.70
N TYR A 104 2.11 7.17 -26.24
CA TYR A 104 2.97 7.11 -25.05
C TYR A 104 4.25 7.92 -25.23
N ASN A 105 4.95 7.73 -26.33
CA ASN A 105 6.24 8.38 -26.59
C ASN A 105 6.11 9.89 -26.78
N ASP A 106 5.07 10.33 -27.48
CA ASP A 106 4.76 11.74 -27.73
C ASP A 106 4.40 12.43 -26.41
N ALA A 107 3.50 11.84 -25.62
CA ALA A 107 3.11 12.38 -24.32
C ALA A 107 4.28 12.42 -23.31
N CYS A 108 5.28 11.54 -23.45
CA CYS A 108 6.47 11.60 -22.60
C CYS A 108 7.33 12.85 -22.86
N ARG A 109 7.19 13.50 -24.02
CA ARG A 109 8.06 14.60 -24.48
C ARG A 109 7.32 15.91 -24.68
N ASP A 110 6.04 15.88 -25.07
CA ASP A 110 5.20 17.05 -25.29
C ASP A 110 4.42 17.38 -24.01
N ALA A 111 4.77 18.51 -23.40
CA ALA A 111 4.16 18.98 -22.16
C ALA A 111 2.65 19.31 -22.32
N ARG A 112 2.24 19.81 -23.49
CA ARG A 112 0.84 20.14 -23.77
C ARG A 112 0.00 18.88 -23.87
N LEU A 113 0.48 17.89 -24.63
CA LEU A 113 -0.19 16.59 -24.74
C LEU A 113 -0.23 15.87 -23.38
N ALA A 114 0.86 15.91 -22.62
CA ALA A 114 0.93 15.37 -21.27
C ALA A 114 -0.15 15.97 -20.34
N GLU A 115 -0.36 17.29 -20.38
CA GLU A 115 -1.37 17.97 -19.58
C GLU A 115 -2.80 17.61 -19.99
N GLN A 116 -3.06 17.52 -21.30
CA GLN A 116 -4.35 17.07 -21.83
C GLN A 116 -4.69 15.65 -21.35
N LEU A 117 -3.74 14.72 -21.46
CA LEU A 117 -3.92 13.33 -21.02
C LEU A 117 -4.03 13.24 -19.49
N ALA A 118 -3.23 13.97 -18.73
CA ALA A 118 -3.33 14.00 -17.26
C ALA A 118 -4.70 14.50 -16.81
N GLY A 119 -5.22 15.57 -17.43
CA GLY A 119 -6.57 16.07 -17.19
C GLY A 119 -7.65 15.04 -17.56
N TRP A 120 -7.47 14.32 -18.66
CA TRP A 120 -8.37 13.23 -19.06
C TRP A 120 -8.39 12.07 -18.06
N LEU A 121 -7.21 11.65 -17.56
CA LEU A 121 -7.09 10.62 -16.52
C LEU A 121 -7.86 11.01 -15.25
N MET A 122 -7.71 12.28 -14.81
CA MET A 122 -8.41 12.80 -13.64
C MET A 122 -9.94 12.78 -13.83
N ARG A 123 -10.44 13.27 -14.98
CA ARG A 123 -11.89 13.28 -15.29
C ARG A 123 -12.50 11.88 -15.33
N ASN A 124 -11.74 10.90 -15.81
CA ASN A 124 -12.15 9.50 -15.85
C ASN A 124 -11.88 8.75 -14.54
N ASN A 125 -11.53 9.45 -13.46
CA ASN A 125 -11.30 8.89 -12.14
C ASN A 125 -10.26 7.74 -12.17
N ILE A 126 -9.18 7.93 -12.94
CA ILE A 126 -8.03 7.05 -13.00
C ILE A 126 -7.07 7.41 -11.85
N GLY A 127 -6.76 6.42 -11.01
CA GLY A 127 -5.92 6.62 -9.82
C GLY A 127 -4.44 6.32 -10.04
N THR A 128 -4.10 5.60 -11.12
CA THR A 128 -2.73 5.15 -11.39
C THR A 128 -2.38 5.21 -12.89
N LEU A 129 -1.19 5.70 -13.21
CA LEU A 129 -0.59 5.70 -14.54
C LEU A 129 0.73 4.93 -14.54
N LEU A 130 1.00 4.15 -15.59
CA LEU A 130 2.33 3.61 -15.88
C LEU A 130 3.04 4.52 -16.90
N ALA A 131 4.20 5.06 -16.53
CA ALA A 131 5.01 5.93 -17.40
C ALA A 131 6.48 6.01 -16.91
N PRO A 132 7.44 6.44 -17.75
CA PRO A 132 8.82 6.62 -17.34
C PRO A 132 8.93 7.74 -16.31
N ALA A 133 9.85 7.59 -15.34
CA ALA A 133 9.92 8.49 -14.19
C ALA A 133 10.19 9.96 -14.55
N ASP A 134 10.97 10.17 -15.61
CA ASP A 134 11.54 11.41 -16.15
C ASP A 134 10.78 11.97 -17.36
N SER A 135 9.48 11.66 -17.50
CA SER A 135 8.64 12.09 -18.61
C SER A 135 7.73 13.29 -18.27
N GLU A 136 7.35 14.08 -19.30
CA GLU A 136 6.32 15.13 -19.16
C GLU A 136 5.00 14.56 -18.64
N LEU A 137 4.59 13.42 -19.20
CA LEU A 137 3.39 12.71 -18.79
C LEU A 137 3.41 12.35 -17.29
N ALA A 138 4.52 11.81 -16.78
CA ALA A 138 4.66 11.51 -15.36
C ALA A 138 4.63 12.79 -14.51
N ALA A 139 5.27 13.86 -14.96
CA ALA A 139 5.27 15.14 -14.25
C ALA A 139 3.86 15.76 -14.17
N ALA A 140 3.14 15.84 -15.29
CA ALA A 140 1.78 16.36 -15.36
C ALA A 140 0.80 15.55 -14.49
N THR A 141 0.90 14.23 -14.55
CA THR A 141 0.03 13.31 -13.80
C THR A 141 0.22 13.44 -12.28
N ARG A 142 1.48 13.55 -11.81
CA ARG A 142 1.78 13.75 -10.38
C ARG A 142 1.24 15.07 -9.82
N ARG A 143 1.21 16.15 -10.63
CA ARG A 143 0.65 17.45 -10.21
C ARG A 143 -0.84 17.34 -9.85
N LEU A 144 -1.56 16.38 -10.43
CA LEU A 144 -2.98 16.13 -10.17
C LEU A 144 -3.23 15.08 -9.07
N GLY A 145 -2.18 14.65 -8.34
CA GLY A 145 -2.30 13.67 -7.26
C GLY A 145 -2.54 12.22 -7.73
N ILE A 146 -2.46 11.95 -9.04
CA ILE A 146 -2.56 10.59 -9.60
C ILE A 146 -1.23 9.86 -9.38
N THR A 147 -1.30 8.60 -8.94
CA THR A 147 -0.11 7.80 -8.68
C THR A 147 0.58 7.43 -9.99
N VAL A 148 1.90 7.63 -10.08
CA VAL A 148 2.69 7.18 -11.23
C VAL A 148 3.53 5.98 -10.82
N LEU A 149 3.24 4.83 -11.40
CA LEU A 149 4.12 3.66 -11.38
C LEU A 149 5.20 3.87 -12.42
N ARG A 150 6.44 4.07 -11.96
CA ARG A 150 7.57 4.33 -12.85
C ARG A 150 7.90 3.08 -13.63
N GLU A 151 7.89 3.16 -14.95
CA GLU A 151 8.09 2.00 -15.82
C GLU A 151 9.52 1.94 -16.34
N ALA A 152 10.10 0.74 -16.33
CA ALA A 152 11.31 0.41 -17.06
C ALA A 152 11.06 -0.85 -17.90
N PHE A 153 11.59 -0.88 -19.10
CA PHE A 153 11.51 -1.98 -20.06
C PHE A 153 12.73 -2.88 -19.94
N ILE A 154 12.50 -4.19 -19.92
CA ILE A 154 13.56 -5.21 -19.78
C ILE A 154 14.01 -5.75 -21.13
N ASP A 155 13.09 -5.80 -22.10
CA ASP A 155 13.31 -6.32 -23.45
C ASP A 155 13.62 -5.22 -24.48
N ARG A 156 13.90 -4.00 -24.02
CA ARG A 156 14.26 -2.85 -24.85
C ARG A 156 15.57 -2.23 -24.40
N ARG A 157 16.34 -1.73 -25.36
CA ARG A 157 17.51 -0.89 -25.13
C ARG A 157 17.10 0.57 -24.99
N TYR A 158 17.93 1.33 -24.29
CA TYR A 158 17.72 2.74 -24.02
C TYR A 158 18.74 3.57 -24.79
N ASP A 159 18.30 4.74 -25.19
CA ASP A 159 19.13 5.85 -25.62
C ASP A 159 19.01 6.98 -24.60
N TRP A 160 20.03 7.85 -24.57
CA TRP A 160 20.07 9.01 -23.70
C TRP A 160 20.16 10.28 -24.53
N ASP A 161 19.20 11.18 -24.31
CA ASP A 161 19.23 12.51 -24.92
C ASP A 161 20.00 13.47 -24.01
N GLU A 162 21.24 13.78 -24.38
CA GLU A 162 22.09 14.71 -23.61
C GLU A 162 21.55 16.15 -23.57
N ALA A 163 20.72 16.57 -24.53
CA ALA A 163 20.17 17.93 -24.54
C ALA A 163 19.02 18.09 -23.54
N THR A 164 18.19 17.06 -23.40
CA THR A 164 17.04 17.09 -22.48
C THR A 164 17.29 16.41 -21.14
N GLY A 165 18.35 15.59 -21.06
CA GLY A 165 18.67 14.78 -19.88
C GLY A 165 17.62 13.70 -19.61
N ARG A 166 17.05 13.11 -20.68
CA ARG A 166 15.94 12.14 -20.59
C ARG A 166 16.22 10.87 -21.36
N PHE A 167 15.61 9.78 -20.91
CA PHE A 167 15.64 8.51 -21.60
C PHE A 167 14.75 8.50 -22.85
N ARG A 168 15.18 7.72 -23.85
CA ARG A 168 14.37 7.29 -24.98
C ARG A 168 14.57 5.79 -25.16
N LEU A 169 13.57 5.09 -25.69
CA LEU A 169 13.77 3.71 -26.10
C LEU A 169 14.43 3.70 -27.48
N ALA A 170 15.46 2.88 -27.63
CA ALA A 170 16.13 2.70 -28.90
C ALA A 170 15.16 2.14 -29.95
N ASP A 171 15.34 2.54 -31.20
CA ASP A 171 14.47 2.14 -32.31
C ASP A 171 14.53 0.63 -32.52
N ARG A 172 13.35 0.00 -32.64
CA ARG A 172 13.24 -1.44 -32.93
C ARG A 172 13.91 -1.79 -34.25
N ALA A 173 13.86 -0.91 -35.25
CA ALA A 173 14.47 -1.12 -36.57
C ALA A 173 16.00 -1.15 -36.53
N THR A 174 16.63 -0.49 -35.54
CA THR A 174 18.09 -0.41 -35.40
C THR A 174 18.61 -1.27 -34.24
N GLY A 175 17.90 -2.34 -33.88
CA GLY A 175 18.32 -3.29 -32.84
C GLY A 175 18.01 -2.84 -31.41
N GLY A 176 16.98 -2.02 -31.22
CA GLY A 176 16.49 -1.58 -29.91
C GLY A 176 15.67 -2.62 -29.13
N VAL A 177 15.42 -3.81 -29.71
CA VAL A 177 14.80 -4.96 -29.02
C VAL A 177 15.90 -5.90 -28.57
N ILE A 178 15.87 -6.29 -27.29
CA ILE A 178 16.81 -7.26 -26.73
C ILE A 178 16.25 -8.66 -27.00
N THR A 179 16.94 -9.42 -27.82
CA THR A 179 16.58 -10.81 -28.15
C THR A 179 17.42 -11.85 -27.42
N ASP A 180 18.47 -11.41 -26.70
CA ASP A 180 19.29 -12.27 -25.88
C ASP A 180 18.75 -12.30 -24.43
N LEU A 181 18.43 -13.48 -23.95
CA LEU A 181 17.83 -13.66 -22.62
C LEU A 181 18.79 -13.27 -21.49
N ALA A 182 20.10 -13.50 -21.67
CA ALA A 182 21.10 -13.16 -20.66
C ALA A 182 21.31 -11.65 -20.57
N GLU A 183 21.32 -10.94 -21.71
CA GLU A 183 21.33 -9.47 -21.77
C GLU A 183 20.11 -8.88 -21.05
N ALA A 184 18.90 -9.40 -21.33
CA ALA A 184 17.67 -8.92 -20.71
C ALA A 184 17.66 -9.13 -19.18
N LEU A 185 18.09 -10.30 -18.70
CA LEU A 185 18.20 -10.58 -17.27
C LEU A 185 19.26 -9.71 -16.59
N ALA A 186 20.43 -9.53 -17.22
CA ALA A 186 21.48 -8.66 -16.71
C ALA A 186 20.99 -7.19 -16.62
N GLN A 187 20.24 -6.72 -17.62
CA GLN A 187 19.62 -5.40 -17.55
C GLN A 187 18.62 -5.30 -16.39
N ALA A 188 17.80 -6.33 -16.16
CA ALA A 188 16.88 -6.35 -15.04
C ALA A 188 17.63 -6.27 -13.69
N ASP A 189 18.71 -7.04 -13.51
CA ASP A 189 19.54 -7.00 -12.31
C ASP A 189 20.14 -5.60 -12.06
N GLU A 190 20.65 -4.94 -13.09
CA GLU A 190 21.18 -3.58 -12.99
C GLU A 190 20.09 -2.57 -12.58
N ILE A 191 18.88 -2.67 -13.12
CA ILE A 191 17.75 -1.81 -12.76
C ILE A 191 17.30 -2.08 -11.31
N VAL A 192 17.19 -3.35 -10.91
CA VAL A 192 16.68 -3.75 -9.61
C VAL A 192 17.67 -3.45 -8.49
N LEU A 193 18.93 -3.84 -8.66
CA LEU A 193 19.95 -3.81 -7.62
C LEU A 193 20.70 -2.48 -7.57
N ARG A 194 20.89 -1.81 -8.72
CA ARG A 194 21.74 -0.62 -8.84
C ARG A 194 21.00 0.63 -9.32
N GLY A 195 19.74 0.50 -9.76
CA GLY A 195 18.95 1.64 -10.20
C GLY A 195 19.54 2.36 -11.41
N ARG A 196 20.13 1.62 -12.35
CA ARG A 196 20.77 2.17 -13.56
C ARG A 196 20.50 1.30 -14.77
N VAL A 197 20.61 1.88 -15.96
CA VAL A 197 20.45 1.20 -17.23
C VAL A 197 21.56 1.57 -18.21
N ASN A 198 21.87 0.66 -19.13
CA ASN A 198 22.86 0.90 -20.19
C ASN A 198 22.22 1.67 -21.34
N VAL A 199 22.85 2.78 -21.73
CA VAL A 199 22.42 3.63 -22.86
C VAL A 199 23.39 3.61 -24.04
N SER A 200 24.42 2.74 -24.01
CA SER A 200 25.42 2.67 -25.08
C SER A 200 24.98 1.84 -26.29
N GLY A 201 23.91 1.06 -26.15
CA GLY A 201 23.53 0.02 -27.12
C GLY A 201 24.50 -1.17 -27.20
N ASN A 202 25.60 -1.17 -26.44
CA ASN A 202 26.63 -2.21 -26.44
C ASN A 202 26.84 -2.79 -25.01
N PRO A 203 26.32 -3.99 -24.72
CA PRO A 203 26.50 -4.63 -23.41
C PRO A 203 27.97 -4.85 -23.00
N ALA A 204 28.87 -5.02 -23.97
CA ALA A 204 30.30 -5.20 -23.68
C ALA A 204 31.03 -3.90 -23.31
N LYS A 205 30.43 -2.74 -23.62
CA LYS A 205 30.95 -1.41 -23.27
C LYS A 205 29.80 -0.54 -22.76
N PRO A 206 29.30 -0.81 -21.54
CA PRO A 206 28.12 -0.13 -21.04
C PRO A 206 28.42 1.33 -20.68
N VAL A 207 27.45 2.20 -20.96
CA VAL A 207 27.40 3.57 -20.45
C VAL A 207 26.18 3.64 -19.54
N TRP A 208 26.41 3.84 -18.24
CA TRP A 208 25.34 3.77 -17.24
C TRP A 208 24.70 5.13 -17.02
N LYS A 209 23.37 5.17 -16.99
CA LYS A 209 22.57 6.31 -16.51
C LYS A 209 21.59 5.84 -15.45
N GLU A 210 21.33 6.66 -14.44
CA GLU A 210 20.43 6.31 -13.34
C GLU A 210 18.97 6.26 -13.81
N ILE A 211 18.23 5.24 -13.39
CA ILE A 211 16.82 5.06 -13.71
C ILE A 211 16.02 4.72 -12.46
N LYS A 212 14.83 5.29 -12.33
CA LYS A 212 13.88 4.99 -11.26
C LYS A 212 12.74 4.16 -11.82
N ALA A 213 12.61 2.92 -11.34
CA ALA A 213 11.56 1.99 -11.78
C ALA A 213 10.72 1.51 -10.59
N ASP A 214 9.43 1.27 -10.78
CA ASP A 214 8.53 0.51 -9.90
C ASP A 214 8.07 -0.77 -10.59
N THR A 215 7.97 -0.73 -11.92
CA THR A 215 7.56 -1.84 -12.77
C THR A 215 8.66 -2.19 -13.79
N LEU A 216 8.74 -3.47 -14.13
CA LEU A 216 9.61 -4.05 -15.14
C LEU A 216 8.73 -4.61 -16.26
N CYS A 217 8.67 -3.88 -17.37
CA CYS A 217 7.83 -4.18 -18.51
C CYS A 217 8.49 -5.20 -19.44
N ILE A 218 7.69 -6.18 -19.84
CA ILE A 218 7.98 -7.14 -20.91
C ILE A 218 6.88 -6.99 -21.97
N HIS A 219 7.23 -6.92 -23.24
CA HIS A 219 6.23 -6.96 -24.30
C HIS A 219 5.92 -8.43 -24.66
N SER A 220 4.65 -8.79 -24.79
CA SER A 220 4.25 -10.16 -25.15
C SER A 220 4.64 -10.55 -26.58
N ASP A 221 4.90 -9.56 -27.45
CA ASP A 221 5.44 -9.77 -28.80
C ASP A 221 6.95 -10.05 -28.83
N SER A 222 7.66 -9.89 -27.71
CA SER A 222 9.10 -10.17 -27.61
C SER A 222 9.40 -11.67 -27.79
N PRO A 223 10.41 -12.04 -28.60
CA PRO A 223 10.74 -13.44 -28.84
C PRO A 223 11.19 -14.18 -27.58
N ILE A 224 11.69 -13.47 -26.57
CA ILE A 224 12.15 -14.03 -25.30
C ILE A 224 11.12 -13.95 -24.18
N ALA A 225 9.93 -13.38 -24.41
CA ALA A 225 8.98 -13.06 -23.34
C ALA A 225 8.63 -14.27 -22.45
N LEU A 226 8.33 -15.42 -23.07
CA LEU A 226 7.92 -16.65 -22.38
C LEU A 226 9.04 -17.31 -21.57
N GLU A 227 10.30 -17.06 -21.92
CA GLU A 227 11.45 -17.55 -21.17
C GLU A 227 11.92 -16.54 -20.11
N LEU A 228 11.80 -15.25 -20.41
CA LEU A 228 12.19 -14.14 -19.54
C LEU A 228 11.27 -14.01 -18.32
N ALA A 229 9.96 -14.01 -18.52
CA ALA A 229 8.99 -13.78 -17.44
C ALA A 229 9.15 -14.71 -16.22
N PRO A 230 9.21 -16.06 -16.36
CA PRO A 230 9.39 -16.95 -15.20
C PRO A 230 10.73 -16.75 -14.50
N ARG A 231 11.82 -16.50 -15.24
CA ARG A 231 13.15 -16.30 -14.65
C ARG A 231 13.26 -14.97 -13.91
N LEU A 232 12.70 -13.91 -14.49
CA LEU A 232 12.63 -12.60 -13.85
C LEU A 232 11.80 -12.68 -12.56
N ARG A 233 10.66 -13.38 -12.60
CA ARG A 233 9.82 -13.59 -11.41
C ARG A 233 10.57 -14.32 -10.30
N ALA A 234 11.26 -15.40 -10.63
CA ALA A 234 12.07 -16.16 -9.68
C ALA A 234 13.21 -15.32 -9.07
N ALA A 235 13.91 -14.52 -9.89
CA ALA A 235 14.99 -13.66 -9.44
C ALA A 235 14.49 -12.59 -8.45
N LEU A 236 13.36 -11.94 -8.75
CA LEU A 236 12.73 -10.97 -7.84
C LEU A 236 12.31 -11.62 -6.51
N GLU A 237 11.67 -12.79 -6.57
CA GLU A 237 11.27 -13.52 -5.35
C GLU A 237 12.46 -13.97 -4.51
N GLN A 238 13.57 -14.37 -5.14
CA GLN A 238 14.81 -14.70 -4.46
C GLN A 238 15.44 -13.46 -3.81
N ALA A 239 15.47 -12.34 -4.52
CA ALA A 239 15.95 -11.06 -3.99
C ALA A 239 15.11 -10.61 -2.79
N ASP A 240 13.79 -10.74 -2.86
CA ASP A 240 12.89 -10.41 -1.75
C ASP A 240 13.11 -11.35 -0.55
N LYS A 241 13.28 -12.66 -0.78
CA LYS A 241 13.63 -13.63 0.28
C LYS A 241 14.99 -13.32 0.91
N ALA A 242 15.99 -12.97 0.11
CA ALA A 242 17.31 -12.58 0.58
C ALA A 242 17.25 -11.28 1.40
N ALA A 243 16.49 -10.29 0.93
CA ALA A 243 16.25 -9.06 1.67
C ALA A 243 15.57 -9.34 3.02
N ALA A 244 14.53 -10.18 3.04
CA ALA A 244 13.85 -10.60 4.26
C ALA A 244 14.79 -11.33 5.23
N ALA A 245 15.63 -12.25 4.73
CA ALA A 245 16.63 -12.96 5.53
C ALA A 245 17.72 -12.04 6.08
N ALA A 246 18.11 -11.00 5.33
CA ALA A 246 19.04 -9.97 5.75
C ALA A 246 18.42 -8.91 6.68
N GLY A 247 17.15 -9.07 7.07
CA GLY A 247 16.41 -8.08 7.86
C GLY A 247 16.07 -6.79 7.09
N THR A 248 16.38 -6.72 5.79
CA THR A 248 16.11 -5.56 4.95
C THR A 248 14.62 -5.49 4.60
N ARG A 249 13.99 -4.36 4.93
CA ARG A 249 12.58 -4.06 4.69
C ARG A 249 12.45 -2.73 3.96
N GLY A 250 12.51 -2.76 2.64
CA GLY A 250 12.45 -1.55 1.82
C GLY A 250 13.64 -0.63 2.09
N ASN A 251 13.38 0.51 2.73
CA ASN A 251 14.39 1.57 2.97
C ASN A 251 15.14 1.41 4.31
N ILE A 252 14.86 0.36 5.07
CA ILE A 252 15.49 0.09 6.36
C ILE A 252 16.03 -1.34 6.43
N ARG A 253 16.96 -1.58 7.36
CA ARG A 253 17.41 -2.92 7.75
C ARG A 253 17.22 -3.10 9.24
N LEU A 254 16.61 -4.21 9.62
CA LEU A 254 16.55 -4.65 11.01
C LEU A 254 17.88 -5.33 11.35
N VAL A 255 18.79 -4.58 11.96
CA VAL A 255 20.07 -5.11 12.48
C VAL A 255 19.80 -6.13 13.58
N LYS A 256 18.81 -5.84 14.42
CA LYS A 256 18.21 -6.80 15.36
C LYS A 256 16.70 -6.84 15.10
N PRO A 257 16.10 -8.03 14.93
CA PRO A 257 14.73 -8.14 14.44
C PRO A 257 13.67 -7.63 15.42
N GLY A 258 13.93 -7.68 16.73
CA GLY A 258 12.91 -7.39 17.75
C GLY A 258 11.65 -8.24 17.60
N PHE A 259 10.56 -7.83 18.24
CA PHE A 259 9.22 -8.39 17.97
C PHE A 259 8.41 -7.34 17.22
N CYS A 260 8.60 -7.29 15.89
CA CYS A 260 7.98 -6.30 15.02
C CYS A 260 7.58 -6.87 13.65
N GLY A 261 6.56 -6.27 13.03
CA GLY A 261 6.01 -6.69 11.75
C GLY A 261 5.57 -5.50 10.91
N THR A 262 5.54 -5.66 9.59
CA THR A 262 4.93 -4.65 8.73
C THR A 262 3.41 -4.71 8.89
N ALA A 263 2.80 -3.60 9.25
CA ALA A 263 1.36 -3.47 9.39
C ALA A 263 0.85 -2.37 8.44
N GLY A 264 -0.29 -2.61 7.81
CA GLY A 264 -1.05 -1.59 7.09
C GLY A 264 -2.47 -1.50 7.66
N LEU A 265 -3.35 -0.76 6.99
CA LEU A 265 -4.76 -0.73 7.38
C LEU A 265 -5.44 -2.10 7.17
N PRO A 266 -6.45 -2.44 8.00
CA PRO A 266 -7.24 -3.65 7.83
C PRO A 266 -7.90 -3.70 6.45
N ARG A 267 -7.99 -4.89 5.84
CA ARG A 267 -8.61 -5.11 4.53
C ARG A 267 -9.98 -5.76 4.70
N TYR A 268 -11.03 -4.98 4.52
CA TYR A 268 -12.41 -5.47 4.58
C TYR A 268 -12.89 -5.94 3.20
N GLY A 269 -13.99 -6.72 3.18
CA GLY A 269 -14.65 -7.20 1.96
C GLY A 269 -14.40 -8.67 1.60
N LYS A 270 -13.80 -9.45 2.50
CA LYS A 270 -13.55 -10.91 2.31
C LYS A 270 -14.01 -11.76 3.50
N GLN A 271 -14.77 -11.17 4.42
CA GLN A 271 -15.19 -11.83 5.66
C GLN A 271 -16.24 -12.93 5.41
N ASP A 272 -17.00 -12.78 4.32
CA ASP A 272 -17.97 -13.75 3.80
C ASP A 272 -17.31 -15.09 3.43
N ILE A 273 -16.05 -15.06 2.97
CA ILE A 273 -15.24 -16.25 2.67
C ILE A 273 -14.26 -16.61 3.81
N GLY A 274 -14.47 -16.08 5.02
CA GLY A 274 -13.71 -16.48 6.20
C GLY A 274 -12.36 -15.79 6.40
N VAL A 275 -12.05 -14.73 5.63
CA VAL A 275 -10.77 -14.01 5.76
C VAL A 275 -10.90 -12.85 6.75
N SER A 276 -10.08 -12.85 7.79
CA SER A 276 -10.00 -11.78 8.79
C SER A 276 -9.47 -10.46 8.20
N PRO A 277 -9.90 -9.29 8.72
CA PRO A 277 -9.40 -7.99 8.25
C PRO A 277 -7.87 -7.82 8.38
N GLY A 278 -7.29 -8.34 9.47
CA GLY A 278 -5.88 -8.18 9.79
C GLY A 278 -5.47 -6.71 9.97
N GLY A 279 -4.21 -6.39 9.69
CA GLY A 279 -3.69 -5.02 9.77
C GLY A 279 -3.22 -4.60 11.17
N ALA A 280 -2.99 -3.29 11.31
CA ALA A 280 -2.51 -2.65 12.53
C ALA A 280 -3.53 -2.69 13.67
N MET A 281 -3.05 -2.90 14.90
CA MET A 281 -3.90 -2.90 16.09
C MET A 281 -4.37 -1.50 16.49
N ASP A 282 -3.52 -0.49 16.30
CA ASP A 282 -3.83 0.93 16.50
C ASP A 282 -3.67 1.66 15.16
N CYS A 283 -4.77 1.68 14.39
CA CYS A 283 -4.81 2.32 13.08
C CYS A 283 -4.66 3.84 13.17
N PHE A 284 -5.09 4.47 14.27
CA PHE A 284 -4.93 5.91 14.47
C PHE A 284 -3.45 6.29 14.51
N SER A 285 -2.63 5.59 15.32
CA SER A 285 -1.19 5.85 15.40
C SER A 285 -0.48 5.61 14.08
N LEU A 286 -0.81 4.50 13.37
CA LEU A 286 -0.26 4.23 12.04
C LEU A 286 -0.58 5.36 11.04
N ARG A 287 -1.85 5.74 10.92
CA ARG A 287 -2.29 6.80 9.98
C ARG A 287 -1.65 8.12 10.34
N ARG A 288 -1.63 8.46 11.63
CA ARG A 288 -1.01 9.67 12.15
C ARG A 288 0.46 9.77 11.78
N GLY A 289 1.26 8.72 12.01
CA GLY A 289 2.67 8.72 11.65
C GLY A 289 2.90 8.90 10.14
N ASN A 290 2.07 8.27 9.31
CA ASN A 290 2.13 8.48 7.85
C ASN A 290 1.76 9.89 7.43
N LEU A 291 0.67 10.45 7.96
CA LEU A 291 0.23 11.81 7.66
C LEU A 291 1.27 12.85 8.06
N MET A 292 1.91 12.68 9.22
CA MET A 292 3.02 13.54 9.66
C MET A 292 4.22 13.54 8.71
N LEU A 293 4.41 12.46 7.94
CA LEU A 293 5.45 12.39 6.91
C LEU A 293 4.93 12.82 5.52
N GLY A 294 3.66 13.17 5.40
CA GLY A 294 2.96 13.42 4.14
C GLY A 294 2.78 12.18 3.27
N ASN A 295 2.90 10.98 3.85
CA ASN A 295 2.59 9.72 3.16
C ASN A 295 1.07 9.58 3.03
N PRO A 296 0.57 8.78 2.07
CA PRO A 296 -0.81 8.28 2.14
C PRO A 296 -1.08 7.65 3.51
N ASP A 297 -2.22 7.95 4.11
CA ASP A 297 -2.53 7.54 5.49
C ASP A 297 -2.58 6.00 5.67
N ASN A 298 -2.86 5.29 4.58
CA ASN A 298 -2.88 3.84 4.50
C ASN A 298 -1.51 3.17 4.25
N SER A 299 -0.43 3.94 4.22
CA SER A 299 0.91 3.40 3.93
C SER A 299 1.33 2.39 5.01
N PRO A 300 1.97 1.27 4.63
CA PRO A 300 2.43 0.31 5.62
C PRO A 300 3.59 0.89 6.45
N ALA A 301 3.60 0.56 7.75
CA ALA A 301 4.61 0.97 8.70
C ALA A 301 5.10 -0.24 9.51
N LEU A 302 6.21 -0.08 10.23
CA LEU A 302 6.70 -1.12 11.12
C LEU A 302 5.99 -1.02 12.47
N GLU A 303 5.15 -1.99 12.78
CA GLU A 303 4.50 -2.17 14.10
C GLU A 303 5.46 -2.90 15.03
N ILE A 304 5.83 -2.26 16.13
CA ILE A 304 6.85 -2.68 17.10
C ILE A 304 6.16 -3.01 18.43
N LEU A 305 6.27 -4.28 18.85
CA LEU A 305 5.93 -4.72 20.21
C LEU A 305 7.16 -4.86 21.09
N GLY A 306 8.20 -5.47 20.53
CA GLY A 306 9.52 -5.64 21.13
C GLY A 306 10.57 -4.88 20.32
N PRO A 307 11.45 -4.11 20.97
CA PRO A 307 12.35 -3.17 20.30
C PRO A 307 13.28 -3.86 19.28
N PRO A 308 13.27 -3.46 17.99
CA PRO A 308 14.30 -3.84 17.04
C PRO A 308 15.55 -2.95 17.17
N GLU A 309 16.56 -3.18 16.33
CA GLU A 309 17.57 -2.17 15.98
C GLU A 309 17.44 -1.91 14.48
N ILE A 310 17.27 -0.64 14.09
CA ILE A 310 16.94 -0.25 12.72
C ILE A 310 18.09 0.56 12.13
N GLU A 311 18.60 0.18 10.99
CA GLU A 311 19.54 0.94 10.18
C GLU A 311 18.81 1.54 8.97
N MET A 312 19.02 2.82 8.70
CA MET A 312 18.46 3.51 7.54
C MET A 312 19.31 3.19 6.31
N LEU A 313 18.71 2.67 5.24
CA LEU A 313 19.43 2.33 4.01
C LEU A 313 19.41 3.46 2.97
N THR A 314 18.51 4.42 3.15
CA THR A 314 18.35 5.57 2.26
C THR A 314 18.14 6.84 3.08
N PRO A 315 18.59 8.01 2.61
CA PRO A 315 18.23 9.28 3.22
C PRO A 315 16.72 9.49 3.23
N GLY A 316 16.20 10.09 4.29
CA GLY A 316 14.76 10.29 4.43
C GLY A 316 14.35 10.91 5.76
N ARG A 317 13.11 10.64 6.14
CA ARG A 317 12.51 11.09 7.39
C ARG A 317 11.74 9.96 8.05
N PHE A 318 11.69 9.96 9.38
CA PHE A 318 10.89 9.02 10.15
C PHE A 318 10.13 9.70 11.28
N VAL A 319 9.12 9.01 11.80
CA VAL A 319 8.42 9.37 13.03
C VAL A 319 8.04 8.10 13.79
N LEU A 320 8.12 8.19 15.13
CA LEU A 320 7.57 7.18 16.04
C LEU A 320 6.22 7.64 16.59
N THR A 321 5.23 6.77 16.59
CA THR A 321 3.89 7.01 17.16
C THR A 321 3.39 5.80 17.93
N GLY A 322 2.25 5.91 18.62
CA GLY A 322 1.69 4.83 19.45
C GLY A 322 2.31 4.80 20.85
N ALA A 323 2.61 3.61 21.35
CA ALA A 323 3.23 3.38 22.64
C ALA A 323 4.58 4.10 22.76
N GLN A 324 4.85 4.74 23.89
CA GLN A 324 6.12 5.41 24.12
C GLN A 324 7.20 4.37 24.41
N LEU A 325 8.14 4.27 23.47
CA LEU A 325 9.31 3.42 23.54
C LEU A 325 10.53 4.33 23.50
N GLU A 326 11.42 4.21 24.49
CA GLU A 326 12.65 4.99 24.52
C GLU A 326 13.50 4.63 23.31
N ALA A 327 13.89 5.65 22.55
CA ALA A 327 14.55 5.50 21.27
C ALA A 327 15.70 6.51 21.16
N PHE A 328 16.80 6.07 20.56
CA PHE A 328 18.01 6.86 20.37
C PHE A 328 18.49 6.75 18.94
N LEU A 329 18.71 7.90 18.30
CA LEU A 329 19.23 8.03 16.95
C LEU A 329 20.74 8.22 16.98
N HIS A 330 21.45 7.31 16.32
CA HIS A 330 22.90 7.30 16.20
C HIS A 330 23.29 7.79 14.80
N ARG A 331 24.16 8.81 14.75
CA ARG A 331 24.69 9.38 13.50
C ARG A 331 26.21 9.24 13.47
N GLY A 332 26.70 8.18 12.83
CA GLY A 332 28.14 7.88 12.78
C GLY A 332 28.73 7.66 14.18
N ALA A 333 29.76 8.44 14.54
CA ALA A 333 30.45 8.35 15.83
C ALA A 333 29.99 9.42 16.85
N ALA A 334 28.94 10.19 16.55
CA ALA A 334 28.40 11.17 17.48
C ALA A 334 27.63 10.50 18.63
N GLU A 335 27.47 11.23 19.75
CA GLU A 335 26.62 10.80 20.86
C GLU A 335 25.16 10.59 20.40
N PRO A 336 24.44 9.58 20.91
CA PRO A 336 23.08 9.29 20.47
C PRO A 336 22.09 10.39 20.88
N GLU A 337 21.25 10.82 19.94
CA GLU A 337 20.17 11.79 20.18
C GLU A 337 18.91 11.06 20.68
N GLU A 338 18.31 11.49 21.80
CA GLU A 338 17.02 10.95 22.25
C GLU A 338 15.91 11.33 21.25
N VAL A 339 15.12 10.33 20.84
CA VAL A 339 14.03 10.49 19.87
C VAL A 339 12.72 10.66 20.60
N GLU A 340 12.14 11.86 20.45
CA GLU A 340 10.79 12.17 20.88
C GLU A 340 9.78 11.49 19.93
N HIS A 341 8.80 10.79 20.49
CA HIS A 341 7.68 10.32 19.67
C HIS A 341 6.87 11.51 19.21
N SER A 342 6.11 11.33 18.13
CA SER A 342 5.27 12.40 17.59
C SER A 342 6.03 13.57 17.00
N ARG A 343 7.32 13.38 16.67
CA ARG A 343 8.18 14.37 16.01
C ARG A 343 8.83 13.76 14.78
N VAL A 344 8.95 14.56 13.72
CA VAL A 344 9.62 14.13 12.48
C VAL A 344 11.13 14.36 12.59
N TYR A 345 11.89 13.32 12.28
CA TYR A 345 13.36 13.36 12.27
C TYR A 345 13.88 13.13 10.85
N GLU A 346 14.89 13.90 10.46
CA GLU A 346 15.66 13.63 9.24
C GLU A 346 16.81 12.68 9.53
N VAL A 347 17.09 11.81 8.55
CA VAL A 347 18.13 10.76 8.64
C VAL A 347 18.84 10.59 7.30
N GLU A 348 20.11 10.21 7.38
CA GLU A 348 20.93 9.81 6.25
C GLU A 348 21.07 8.28 6.18
N ALA A 349 21.54 7.77 5.04
CA ALA A 349 21.87 6.36 4.93
C ALA A 349 23.03 6.01 5.90
N GLY A 350 22.87 4.93 6.66
CA GLY A 350 23.81 4.49 7.69
C GLY A 350 23.43 4.91 9.11
N ASP A 351 22.53 5.88 9.29
CA ASP A 351 22.00 6.25 10.61
C ASP A 351 21.28 5.04 11.25
N ARG A 352 21.37 4.92 12.58
CA ARG A 352 20.76 3.82 13.32
C ARG A 352 19.80 4.29 14.40
N LEU A 353 18.68 3.63 14.52
CA LEU A 353 17.71 3.81 15.59
C LEU A 353 17.77 2.59 16.51
N THR A 354 18.19 2.83 17.74
CA THR A 354 18.17 1.84 18.83
C THR A 354 17.06 2.18 19.81
N PHE A 355 16.66 1.19 20.61
CA PHE A 355 15.61 1.37 21.59
C PHE A 355 16.03 0.75 22.92
N ALA A 356 15.52 1.30 24.01
CA ALA A 356 15.74 0.80 25.36
C ALA A 356 14.44 0.22 25.93
N GLY A 357 13.92 0.81 27.00
CA GLY A 357 12.71 0.36 27.68
C GLY A 357 11.43 0.94 27.08
N LYS A 358 10.33 0.21 27.25
CA LYS A 358 8.99 0.70 26.98
C LYS A 358 8.48 1.48 28.20
N ARG A 359 8.06 2.73 28.01
CA ARG A 359 7.52 3.57 29.09
C ARG A 359 6.05 3.23 29.36
N TYR A 360 5.22 3.22 28.32
CA TYR A 360 3.80 2.86 28.42
C TYR A 360 3.21 2.45 27.07
N GLY A 361 2.04 1.80 27.08
CA GLY A 361 1.37 1.28 25.87
C GLY A 361 1.99 -0.03 25.37
N LEU A 362 1.46 -0.59 24.28
CA LEU A 362 1.91 -1.88 23.73
C LEU A 362 2.43 -1.80 22.29
N HIS A 363 1.82 -1.02 21.40
CA HIS A 363 2.17 -0.98 19.98
C HIS A 363 2.79 0.37 19.61
N THR A 364 4.07 0.38 19.24
CA THR A 364 4.76 1.53 18.65
C THR A 364 4.80 1.40 17.12
N TYR A 365 4.65 2.49 16.38
CA TYR A 365 4.74 2.48 14.92
C TYR A 365 5.91 3.34 14.46
N PHE A 366 6.83 2.73 13.71
CA PHE A 366 7.87 3.43 12.96
C PHE A 366 7.41 3.64 11.52
N CYS A 367 7.14 4.90 11.18
CA CYS A 367 6.78 5.31 9.82
C CYS A 367 8.02 5.96 9.17
N PHE A 368 8.21 5.75 7.87
CA PHE A 368 9.37 6.25 7.14
C PHE A 368 8.98 6.78 5.76
N ARG A 369 9.68 7.83 5.31
CA ARG A 369 9.60 8.36 3.94
C ARG A 369 10.99 8.67 3.42
N GLY A 370 11.38 8.07 2.30
CA GLY A 370 12.65 8.38 1.65
C GLY A 370 12.66 9.76 1.01
N ARG A 371 13.82 10.44 0.98
CA ARG A 371 13.98 11.79 0.39
C ARG A 371 13.56 11.86 -1.08
N ALA A 372 13.80 10.78 -1.84
CA ALA A 372 13.40 10.66 -3.24
C ALA A 372 11.88 10.53 -3.45
N GLY A 373 11.08 10.37 -2.39
CA GLY A 373 9.62 10.22 -2.45
C GLY A 373 8.83 11.52 -2.60
N GLY A 374 9.50 12.68 -2.74
CA GLY A 374 8.86 14.00 -2.89
C GLY A 374 7.99 14.41 -1.68
N GLY A 375 7.03 15.33 -1.89
CA GLY A 375 6.06 15.80 -0.90
C GLY A 375 6.51 17.03 -0.08
N PRO A 376 5.57 17.78 0.52
CA PRO A 376 5.92 18.93 1.35
C PRO A 376 6.83 18.48 2.51
N LEU A 377 7.81 19.33 2.85
CA LEU A 377 8.57 19.20 4.09
C LEU A 377 7.58 19.39 5.25
N PRO A 378 7.30 18.36 6.07
CA PRO A 378 6.48 18.55 7.24
C PRO A 378 7.24 19.41 8.25
N ALA A 379 6.52 20.22 9.03
CA ALA A 379 7.10 20.96 10.13
C ALA A 379 7.80 19.99 11.09
N ALA A 380 9.00 20.34 11.56
CA ALA A 380 9.74 19.54 12.55
C ALA A 380 9.11 19.55 13.95
N GLU A 381 7.93 20.16 14.10
CA GLU A 381 7.23 20.34 15.36
C GLU A 381 6.60 19.02 15.84
N ALA A 382 6.75 18.73 17.12
CA ALA A 382 6.12 17.59 17.74
C ALA A 382 4.61 17.83 17.88
N VAL A 383 3.78 16.88 17.44
CA VAL A 383 2.32 16.96 17.58
C VAL A 383 1.86 15.89 18.56
N PRO A 384 2.00 16.05 19.88
CA PRO A 384 1.77 14.98 20.85
C PRO A 384 0.34 14.42 20.76
N PHE A 385 0.15 13.15 21.18
CA PHE A 385 -1.18 12.53 21.15
C PHE A 385 -2.24 13.36 21.88
N ALA A 386 -1.88 14.00 22.99
CA ALA A 386 -2.75 14.91 23.74
C ALA A 386 -3.31 16.10 22.94
N ALA A 387 -2.64 16.51 21.85
CA ALA A 387 -3.14 17.57 20.97
C ALA A 387 -4.22 17.09 20.00
N VAL A 388 -4.33 15.78 19.78
CA VAL A 388 -5.17 15.17 18.73
C VAL A 388 -6.06 14.03 19.24
N ASN A 389 -6.18 13.87 20.56
CA ASN A 389 -6.98 12.82 21.19
C ASN A 389 -8.35 13.29 21.70
N SER A 390 -8.82 14.48 21.29
CA SER A 390 -10.11 15.05 21.73
C SER A 390 -11.33 14.14 21.53
N TRP A 391 -11.22 13.16 20.64
CA TRP A 391 -12.25 12.15 20.41
C TRP A 391 -12.27 11.07 21.51
N ALA A 392 -11.16 10.79 22.19
CA ALA A 392 -11.03 9.76 23.23
C ALA A 392 -11.74 10.17 24.53
N ASP A 393 -12.18 9.19 25.33
CA ASP A 393 -12.78 9.49 26.64
C ASP A 393 -11.72 10.07 27.59
N PRO A 394 -11.95 11.25 28.20
CA PRO A 394 -10.96 11.91 29.04
C PRO A 394 -10.64 11.14 30.34
N GLN A 395 -11.48 10.19 30.74
CA GLN A 395 -11.25 9.32 31.90
C GLN A 395 -10.58 8.00 31.49
N GLY A 396 -10.23 7.82 30.21
CA GLY A 396 -9.58 6.60 29.71
C GLY A 396 -10.51 5.38 29.66
N ARG A 397 -11.83 5.58 29.63
CA ARG A 397 -12.82 4.49 29.51
C ARG A 397 -13.03 4.11 28.04
N ILE A 398 -13.35 2.86 27.78
CA ILE A 398 -13.70 2.34 26.46
C ILE A 398 -15.21 2.41 26.27
N ARG A 399 -15.64 3.14 25.24
CA ARG A 399 -17.06 3.32 24.93
C ARG A 399 -17.61 2.15 24.13
N VAL A 400 -18.79 1.68 24.55
CA VAL A 400 -19.49 0.56 23.92
C VAL A 400 -20.94 0.93 23.59
N ILE A 401 -21.48 0.29 22.56
CA ILE A 401 -22.92 0.26 22.26
C ILE A 401 -23.49 -1.12 22.60
N PRO A 402 -24.80 -1.23 22.94
CA PRO A 402 -25.47 -2.52 23.08
C PRO A 402 -25.29 -3.40 21.83
N GLY A 403 -24.92 -4.66 22.03
CA GLY A 403 -24.88 -5.65 20.96
C GLY A 403 -26.24 -6.30 20.71
N PRO A 404 -26.37 -7.14 19.67
CA PRO A 404 -27.63 -7.78 19.31
C PRO A 404 -28.26 -8.61 20.44
N GLU A 405 -27.43 -9.27 21.24
CA GLU A 405 -27.88 -10.10 22.36
C GLU A 405 -27.88 -9.38 23.71
N TYR A 406 -27.68 -8.05 23.73
CA TYR A 406 -27.68 -7.25 24.96
C TYR A 406 -28.95 -7.41 25.79
N GLY A 407 -30.12 -7.38 25.13
CA GLY A 407 -31.43 -7.45 25.80
C GLY A 407 -31.73 -8.80 26.47
N LEU A 408 -30.84 -9.79 26.30
CA LEU A 408 -30.94 -11.12 26.90
C LEU A 408 -30.17 -11.24 28.22
N LEU A 409 -29.43 -10.19 28.59
CA LEU A 409 -28.78 -10.08 29.90
C LEU A 409 -29.81 -9.68 30.96
N GLN A 410 -29.80 -10.36 32.10
CA GLN A 410 -30.70 -10.01 33.21
C GLN A 410 -30.30 -8.68 33.87
N GLN A 411 -29.00 -8.47 34.08
CA GLN A 411 -28.45 -7.29 34.76
C GLN A 411 -27.25 -6.70 34.00
N PRO A 412 -27.44 -6.16 32.78
CA PRO A 412 -26.35 -5.64 31.96
C PRO A 412 -25.59 -4.48 32.62
N GLY A 413 -26.22 -3.77 33.55
CA GLY A 413 -25.61 -2.67 34.31
C GLY A 413 -24.40 -3.10 35.13
N LEU A 414 -24.34 -4.36 35.60
CA LEU A 414 -23.21 -4.87 36.36
C LEU A 414 -21.90 -4.81 35.57
N PHE A 415 -21.96 -5.00 34.24
CA PHE A 415 -20.79 -4.93 33.37
C PHE A 415 -20.01 -3.62 33.52
N PHE A 416 -20.70 -2.50 33.76
CA PHE A 416 -20.10 -1.18 33.91
C PHE A 416 -19.63 -0.87 35.33
N LEU A 417 -20.09 -1.64 36.32
CA LEU A 417 -19.68 -1.52 37.73
C LEU A 417 -18.52 -2.47 38.05
N THR A 418 -18.33 -3.52 37.26
CA THR A 418 -17.26 -4.49 37.42
C THR A 418 -15.89 -3.88 37.10
N GLN A 419 -14.91 -4.17 37.96
CA GLN A 419 -13.51 -3.87 37.69
C GLN A 419 -12.93 -4.94 36.77
N TRP A 420 -12.81 -4.61 35.49
CA TRP A 420 -12.22 -5.51 34.51
C TRP A 420 -10.71 -5.35 34.42
N ARG A 421 -10.03 -6.46 34.14
CA ARG A 421 -8.62 -6.50 33.77
C ARG A 421 -8.42 -7.28 32.49
N THR A 422 -7.49 -6.83 31.65
CA THR A 422 -6.99 -7.65 30.54
C THR A 422 -6.20 -8.85 31.07
N THR A 423 -6.16 -9.95 30.32
CA THR A 423 -5.46 -11.18 30.76
C THR A 423 -4.26 -11.50 29.87
N TYR A 424 -3.38 -12.40 30.31
CA TYR A 424 -2.27 -12.91 29.49
C TYR A 424 -2.71 -13.76 28.30
N LYS A 425 -3.98 -14.19 28.24
CA LYS A 425 -4.57 -14.94 27.12
C LYS A 425 -5.11 -14.01 26.03
N MET A 426 -4.45 -12.86 25.83
CA MET A 426 -4.78 -11.89 24.78
C MET A 426 -3.78 -11.98 23.64
N ASP A 427 -4.26 -11.73 22.43
CA ASP A 427 -3.48 -11.72 21.20
C ASP A 427 -4.10 -10.73 20.19
N LYS A 428 -3.70 -10.82 18.92
CA LYS A 428 -4.27 -9.98 17.86
C LYS A 428 -5.72 -10.32 17.49
N MET A 429 -6.23 -11.48 17.92
CA MET A 429 -7.61 -11.91 17.70
C MET A 429 -8.55 -11.34 18.76
N GLY A 430 -8.12 -11.27 20.03
CA GLY A 430 -8.98 -10.76 21.09
C GLY A 430 -8.33 -10.49 22.44
N ILE A 431 -9.00 -9.67 23.25
CA ILE A 431 -8.67 -9.39 24.65
C ILE A 431 -9.67 -10.11 25.54
N ARG A 432 -9.20 -11.10 26.31
CA ARG A 432 -10.01 -11.74 27.34
C ARG A 432 -9.99 -10.92 28.61
N LEU A 433 -11.16 -10.69 29.19
CA LEU A 433 -11.34 -9.91 30.42
C LEU A 433 -11.47 -10.82 31.63
N ALA A 434 -10.79 -10.47 32.71
CA ALA A 434 -10.98 -11.04 34.03
C ALA A 434 -11.72 -10.05 34.92
N GLY A 435 -12.76 -10.53 35.59
CA GLY A 435 -13.60 -9.77 36.53
C GLY A 435 -14.65 -10.71 37.12
N GLU A 436 -15.00 -10.49 38.39
CA GLU A 436 -16.05 -11.26 39.05
C GLU A 436 -17.40 -10.57 38.79
N VAL A 437 -18.21 -11.20 37.94
CA VAL A 437 -19.56 -10.73 37.66
C VAL A 437 -20.43 -11.88 37.17
N ASP A 438 -21.66 -11.94 37.66
CA ASP A 438 -22.67 -12.82 37.12
C ASP A 438 -23.44 -12.09 36.00
N LEU A 439 -23.01 -12.31 34.75
CA LEU A 439 -23.74 -11.85 33.56
C LEU A 439 -24.65 -12.97 33.05
N ALA A 440 -25.52 -13.47 33.94
CA ALA A 440 -26.50 -14.49 33.62
C ALA A 440 -27.30 -14.10 32.35
N ASN A 441 -27.37 -15.06 31.44
CA ASN A 441 -28.09 -14.95 30.18
C ASN A 441 -28.91 -16.21 29.95
N GLY A 442 -30.09 -16.07 29.32
CA GLY A 442 -30.97 -17.20 29.02
C GLY A 442 -30.57 -18.02 27.80
N LEU A 443 -29.32 -17.89 27.31
CA LEU A 443 -28.89 -18.47 26.04
C LEU A 443 -28.02 -19.72 26.24
N GLY A 444 -28.39 -20.78 25.55
CA GLY A 444 -27.53 -21.96 25.33
C GLY A 444 -26.60 -21.76 24.14
N ASN A 445 -26.37 -22.83 23.37
CA ASN A 445 -25.58 -22.75 22.13
C ASN A 445 -26.31 -21.88 21.08
N MET A 446 -25.61 -20.90 20.51
CA MET A 446 -26.14 -20.06 19.43
C MET A 446 -25.65 -20.53 18.06
N ILE A 447 -26.47 -20.29 17.03
CA ILE A 447 -26.02 -20.38 15.64
C ILE A 447 -24.93 -19.32 15.43
N SER A 448 -23.84 -19.69 14.75
CA SER A 448 -22.74 -18.78 14.45
C SER A 448 -23.24 -17.56 13.68
N GLY A 449 -23.04 -16.38 14.25
CA GLY A 449 -23.37 -15.10 13.65
C GLY A 449 -22.13 -14.31 13.25
N ALA A 450 -22.30 -13.34 12.36
CA ALA A 450 -21.23 -12.41 12.00
C ALA A 450 -20.75 -11.62 13.23
N VAL A 451 -19.45 -11.33 13.27
CA VAL A 451 -18.81 -10.53 14.32
C VAL A 451 -18.06 -9.34 13.70
N ALA A 452 -17.95 -8.26 14.47
CA ALA A 452 -17.33 -6.99 14.09
C ALA A 452 -16.07 -6.70 14.94
N ASP A 453 -15.29 -5.70 14.54
CA ASP A 453 -14.16 -5.28 15.37
C ASP A 453 -14.74 -4.63 16.62
N GLY A 454 -14.17 -4.95 17.78
CA GLY A 454 -14.68 -4.50 19.06
C GLY A 454 -15.89 -5.27 19.58
N THR A 455 -16.39 -6.30 18.88
CA THR A 455 -17.48 -7.12 19.41
C THR A 455 -17.05 -7.77 20.73
N ILE A 456 -17.84 -7.57 21.78
CA ILE A 456 -17.65 -8.20 23.08
C ILE A 456 -18.55 -9.42 23.14
N GLN A 457 -17.95 -10.60 23.08
CA GLN A 457 -18.66 -11.87 23.23
C GLN A 457 -18.61 -12.35 24.67
N LEU A 458 -19.73 -12.85 25.17
CA LEU A 458 -19.80 -13.50 26.48
C LEU A 458 -19.54 -15.00 26.32
N THR A 459 -18.35 -15.46 26.68
CA THR A 459 -17.99 -16.88 26.65
C THR A 459 -18.21 -17.53 28.02
N LYS A 460 -18.06 -18.85 28.10
CA LYS A 460 -18.10 -19.59 29.38
C LYS A 460 -17.01 -19.15 30.36
N ASP A 461 -15.87 -18.68 29.84
CA ASP A 461 -14.73 -18.21 30.63
C ASP A 461 -14.77 -16.69 30.90
N GLY A 462 -15.89 -16.03 30.60
CA GLY A 462 -16.07 -14.59 30.69
C GLY A 462 -16.00 -13.85 29.35
N PRO A 463 -16.04 -12.51 29.37
CA PRO A 463 -16.08 -11.71 28.15
C PRO A 463 -14.75 -11.70 27.38
N ILE A 464 -14.86 -11.70 26.05
CA ILE A 464 -13.75 -11.48 25.12
C ILE A 464 -14.09 -10.34 24.15
N ILE A 465 -13.20 -9.38 24.02
CA ILE A 465 -13.28 -8.30 23.04
C ILE A 465 -12.54 -8.75 21.77
N LEU A 466 -13.24 -8.82 20.64
CA LEU A 466 -12.63 -9.23 19.37
C LEU A 466 -11.90 -8.07 18.70
N LEU A 467 -10.70 -8.33 18.20
CA LEU A 467 -9.81 -7.36 17.57
C LEU A 467 -9.67 -7.63 16.06
N ARG A 468 -8.66 -7.05 15.42
CA ARG A 468 -8.54 -7.01 13.95
C ARG A 468 -8.24 -8.35 13.29
N HIS A 469 -7.65 -9.30 14.02
CA HIS A 469 -7.35 -10.64 13.50
C HIS A 469 -8.37 -11.69 13.93
N ARG A 470 -9.53 -11.28 14.46
CA ARG A 470 -10.60 -12.21 14.90
C ARG A 470 -11.08 -13.11 13.76
N GLN A 471 -11.78 -14.19 14.14
CA GLN A 471 -12.63 -14.93 13.21
C GLN A 471 -13.78 -14.07 12.63
N THR A 472 -14.32 -14.46 11.48
CA THR A 472 -15.39 -13.69 10.81
C THR A 472 -16.79 -13.96 11.38
N THR A 473 -16.99 -15.13 12.00
CA THR A 473 -18.25 -15.55 12.64
C THR A 473 -17.99 -16.14 14.03
N GLY A 474 -18.98 -16.11 14.93
CA GLY A 474 -18.86 -16.72 16.26
C GLY A 474 -20.22 -17.13 16.84
N GLY A 475 -20.22 -18.18 17.66
CA GLY A 475 -21.41 -18.78 18.28
C GLY A 475 -21.66 -18.37 19.73
N TYR A 476 -21.13 -17.23 20.17
CA TYR A 476 -21.31 -16.71 21.53
C TYR A 476 -22.15 -15.41 21.51
N PRO A 477 -22.94 -15.14 22.56
CA PRO A 477 -23.72 -13.91 22.68
C PRO A 477 -22.86 -12.66 22.52
N ARG A 478 -23.26 -11.75 21.64
CA ARG A 478 -22.57 -10.48 21.38
C ARG A 478 -23.27 -9.40 22.19
N ILE A 479 -22.78 -9.20 23.41
CA ILE A 479 -23.45 -8.38 24.42
C ILE A 479 -23.20 -6.89 24.23
N PHE A 480 -22.04 -6.52 23.67
CA PHE A 480 -21.68 -5.14 23.37
C PHE A 480 -20.80 -5.06 22.12
N ASN A 481 -20.65 -3.87 21.56
CA ASN A 481 -19.60 -3.57 20.60
C ASN A 481 -18.86 -2.30 20.99
N VAL A 482 -17.53 -2.36 21.09
CA VAL A 482 -16.68 -1.18 21.23
C VAL A 482 -16.85 -0.30 19.99
N ILE A 483 -16.97 1.01 20.19
CA ILE A 483 -17.16 1.94 19.08
C ILE A 483 -15.90 2.01 18.21
N SER A 484 -16.06 2.32 16.92
CA SER A 484 -14.94 2.42 15.97
C SER A 484 -13.91 3.51 16.33
N ALA A 485 -14.31 4.53 17.11
CA ALA A 485 -13.38 5.50 17.65
C ALA A 485 -12.37 4.83 18.61
N ASP A 486 -12.84 3.93 19.48
CA ASP A 486 -12.08 3.43 20.64
C ASP A 486 -11.37 2.09 20.38
N VAL A 487 -11.76 1.36 19.34
CA VAL A 487 -11.18 0.04 19.04
C VAL A 487 -9.66 0.09 18.86
N ASP A 488 -9.10 1.20 18.38
CA ASP A 488 -7.64 1.35 18.23
C ASP A 488 -6.93 1.55 19.59
N LEU A 489 -7.63 2.10 20.60
CA LEU A 489 -7.11 2.24 21.96
C LEU A 489 -6.90 0.87 22.61
N LEU A 490 -7.71 -0.13 22.24
CA LEU A 490 -7.56 -1.50 22.73
C LEU A 490 -6.20 -2.10 22.38
N GLY A 491 -5.62 -1.70 21.25
CA GLY A 491 -4.28 -2.12 20.84
C GLY A 491 -3.19 -1.69 21.81
N GLN A 492 -3.43 -0.71 22.68
CA GLN A 492 -2.42 -0.21 23.63
C GLN A 492 -2.47 -0.88 25.01
N TYR A 493 -3.46 -1.73 25.27
CA TYR A 493 -3.54 -2.44 26.54
C TYR A 493 -2.51 -3.57 26.61
N ALA A 494 -1.70 -3.56 27.66
CA ALA A 494 -0.86 -4.69 28.05
C ALA A 494 -1.67 -5.70 28.90
N PRO A 495 -1.17 -6.94 29.09
CA PRO A 495 -1.77 -7.89 30.03
C PRO A 495 -1.88 -7.34 31.46
N ASN A 496 -2.91 -7.75 32.18
CA ASN A 496 -3.18 -7.39 33.56
C ASN A 496 -3.43 -5.88 33.81
N GLN A 497 -3.81 -5.13 32.78
CA GLN A 497 -4.19 -3.72 32.91
C GLN A 497 -5.67 -3.57 33.22
N ALA A 498 -6.00 -2.62 34.09
CA ALA A 498 -7.38 -2.26 34.37
C ALA A 498 -8.02 -1.61 33.14
N ILE A 499 -9.25 -2.00 32.82
CA ILE A 499 -10.04 -1.49 31.71
C ILE A 499 -11.45 -1.19 32.20
N HIS A 500 -11.98 -0.03 31.84
CA HIS A 500 -13.30 0.42 32.27
C HIS A 500 -14.14 0.74 31.05
N PHE A 501 -15.44 0.51 31.15
CA PHE A 501 -16.36 0.70 30.04
C PHE A 501 -17.43 1.73 30.38
N VAL A 502 -17.94 2.39 29.34
CA VAL A 502 -19.13 3.24 29.45
C VAL A 502 -20.02 3.04 28.24
N GLN A 503 -21.33 2.97 28.48
CA GLN A 503 -22.30 2.85 27.39
C GLN A 503 -22.52 4.21 26.73
N VAL A 504 -22.58 4.22 25.40
CA VAL A 504 -22.97 5.38 24.60
C VAL A 504 -24.08 5.03 23.63
N THR A 505 -24.75 6.04 23.09
CA THR A 505 -25.72 5.88 22.01
C THR A 505 -25.02 5.72 20.66
N LEU A 506 -25.73 5.20 19.66
CA LEU A 506 -25.22 5.11 18.29
C LEU A 506 -24.85 6.47 17.69
N ASP A 507 -25.60 7.52 18.02
CA ASP A 507 -25.33 8.87 17.50
C ASP A 507 -24.08 9.49 18.14
N GLN A 508 -23.88 9.28 19.44
CA GLN A 508 -22.61 9.63 20.10
C GLN A 508 -21.44 8.84 19.50
N ALA A 509 -21.61 7.55 19.23
CA ALA A 509 -20.57 6.72 18.60
C ALA A 509 -20.17 7.25 17.21
N ARG A 510 -21.16 7.65 16.40
CA ARG A 510 -20.93 8.29 15.08
C ARG A 510 -20.18 9.61 15.23
N GLU A 511 -20.53 10.40 16.23
CA GLU A 511 -19.87 11.68 16.48
C GLU A 511 -18.40 11.52 16.87
N PHE A 512 -18.10 10.58 17.78
CA PHE A 512 -16.70 10.29 18.12
C PHE A 512 -15.90 9.75 16.94
N ALA A 513 -16.52 8.99 16.04
CA ALA A 513 -15.87 8.57 14.79
C ALA A 513 -15.52 9.77 13.89
N ARG A 514 -16.43 10.76 13.76
CA ARG A 514 -16.14 12.00 13.01
C ARG A 514 -15.03 12.81 13.65
N LEU A 515 -15.05 12.98 14.98
CA LEU A 515 -14.01 13.71 15.71
C LEU A 515 -12.63 13.06 15.54
N LYS A 516 -12.57 11.73 15.49
CA LYS A 516 -11.34 10.99 15.23
C LYS A 516 -10.80 11.23 13.83
N GLU A 517 -11.65 11.19 12.80
CA GLU A 517 -11.24 11.54 11.44
C GLU A 517 -10.82 13.01 11.33
N ALA A 518 -11.59 13.94 11.91
CA ALA A 518 -11.25 15.36 11.93
C ALA A 518 -9.90 15.63 12.62
N ALA A 519 -9.53 14.84 13.63
CA ALA A 519 -8.22 14.92 14.27
C ALA A 519 -7.08 14.47 13.35
N LEU A 520 -7.30 13.48 12.49
CA LEU A 520 -6.35 13.07 11.46
C LEU A 520 -6.29 14.08 10.31
N ASP A 521 -7.43 14.66 9.93
CA ASP A 521 -7.51 15.66 8.86
C ASP A 521 -6.68 16.91 9.16
N LYS A 522 -6.57 17.30 10.44
CA LYS A 522 -5.66 18.38 10.89
C LYS A 522 -4.18 18.11 10.58
N LEU A 523 -3.80 16.85 10.37
CA LEU A 523 -2.43 16.43 10.05
C LEU A 523 -2.22 16.26 8.54
N ARG A 524 -3.27 16.36 7.73
CA ARG A 524 -3.12 16.30 6.28
C ARG A 524 -2.40 17.56 5.82
N PRO A 525 -1.43 17.46 4.89
CA PRO A 525 -0.87 18.64 4.27
C PRO A 525 -2.00 19.46 3.64
N ALA A 526 -1.95 20.79 3.78
CA ALA A 526 -2.85 21.68 3.08
C ALA A 526 -2.78 21.33 1.58
N GLN A 527 -3.94 21.05 0.97
CA GLN A 527 -4.02 20.90 -0.48
C GLN A 527 -3.68 22.27 -1.07
N VAL A 528 -2.51 22.36 -1.73
CA VAL A 528 -2.09 23.55 -2.49
C VAL A 528 -2.66 23.45 -3.89
#